data_AF-A0A1V4ZK90-F1
#
_entry.id   AF-A0A1V4ZK90-F1
#
_cell.length_a   1.000
_cell.length_b   1.000
_cell.length_c   1.000
_cell.angle_alpha   90.00
_cell.angle_beta   90.00
_cell.angle_gamma   90.00
#
_symmetry.space_group_name_H-M   'P 1'
#
loop_
_entity.id
_entity.type
_entity.pdbx_description
1 polymer ?
#
loop_
_entity_poly.entity_id
_entity_poly.type
_entity_poly.pdbx_seq_one_letter_code
_entity_poly.pdbx_strand_id
1 'polypeptide(L)'
;MKGIAKCIVLALSLMFCFPAVSAFAMSSVTIDPPGPLTAGTPVIITFKIDLTASGDETFPSGDELQMSTDLDSAQWTWSLVLDGVDTVQPSTSGRVLSVSGWILSYPSSMEESMKVTLQGKAPASTQTTNKTMLKVCEYDSHGNLLSSSCVEKTQIIVNPAEITKKIAEMEASLQTYRSHIDEKSALGIDTASGEAKYSEADQKIKAAKGLPSTQYLQAYSNLDAAKRSIEDGEIALDRAWAESELANAQIPINKVDEIIAWFRSNASTRDDAQLATIMTKREVAVSYLVTAQDEINNGNYNQARVKAQDAFNKGNESYTDALNRQTEIGKGFFANLPIPKFGKLPIVPIIAVVVVVLVIVGVFIYRKRSHWDELG
;
A
#
# COMPACT_ATOMS: atom_id res chain seq x y z
N MET A 1 28.88 -44.49 -40.78
CA MET A 1 28.31 -43.41 -41.63
C MET A 1 27.18 -42.58 -40.98
N LYS A 2 26.65 -42.92 -39.79
CA LYS A 2 25.57 -42.14 -39.14
C LYS A 2 26.03 -40.95 -38.27
N GLY A 3 27.31 -40.89 -37.90
CA GLY A 3 27.87 -39.79 -37.07
C GLY A 3 28.31 -38.56 -37.85
N ILE A 4 28.81 -38.76 -39.08
CA ILE A 4 29.33 -37.67 -39.94
C ILE A 4 28.18 -36.81 -40.50
N ALA A 5 27.06 -37.44 -40.87
CA ALA A 5 25.86 -36.73 -41.35
C ALA A 5 25.22 -35.84 -40.26
N LYS A 6 25.27 -36.24 -38.97
CA LYS A 6 24.77 -35.42 -37.86
C LYS A 6 25.66 -34.22 -37.55
N CYS A 7 26.98 -34.34 -37.75
CA CYS A 7 27.90 -33.21 -37.57
C CYS A 7 27.78 -32.17 -38.70
N ILE A 8 27.48 -32.60 -39.93
CA ILE A 8 27.28 -31.68 -41.07
C ILE A 8 25.97 -30.90 -40.93
N VAL A 9 24.88 -31.52 -40.46
CA VAL A 9 23.60 -30.83 -40.23
C VAL A 9 23.68 -29.82 -39.07
N LEU A 10 24.44 -30.12 -38.01
CA LEU A 10 24.66 -29.19 -36.89
C LEU A 10 25.61 -28.04 -37.26
N ALA A 11 26.60 -28.29 -38.13
CA ALA A 11 27.50 -27.25 -38.64
C ALA A 11 26.80 -26.32 -39.65
N LEU A 12 25.88 -26.84 -40.48
CA LEU A 12 25.06 -26.00 -41.37
C LEU A 12 24.00 -25.18 -40.61
N SER A 13 23.47 -25.65 -39.47
CA SER A 13 22.51 -24.86 -38.69
C SER A 13 23.15 -23.76 -37.84
N LEU A 14 24.46 -23.84 -37.57
CA LEU A 14 25.22 -22.79 -36.88
C LEU A 14 25.71 -21.69 -37.84
N MET A 15 25.65 -21.92 -39.15
CA MET A 15 26.15 -20.98 -40.18
C MET A 15 25.10 -19.97 -40.66
N PHE A 16 23.89 -20.00 -40.10
CA PHE A 16 22.79 -19.09 -40.43
C PHE A 16 22.41 -18.09 -39.33
N CYS A 17 23.24 -17.96 -38.28
CA CYS A 17 23.15 -16.85 -37.34
C CYS A 17 24.07 -15.71 -37.81
N PHE A 18 23.73 -15.08 -38.95
CA PHE A 18 24.19 -13.72 -39.14
C PHE A 18 23.54 -12.88 -38.04
N PRO A 19 24.29 -12.22 -37.15
CA PRO A 19 23.69 -11.13 -36.41
C PRO A 19 23.15 -10.17 -37.45
N ALA A 20 21.85 -9.86 -37.39
CA ALA A 20 21.31 -8.77 -38.18
C ALA A 20 22.10 -7.51 -37.79
N VAL A 21 23.04 -7.11 -38.64
CA VAL A 21 23.83 -5.90 -38.45
C VAL A 21 22.88 -4.77 -38.78
N SER A 22 22.50 -4.00 -37.77
CA SER A 22 21.73 -2.76 -37.96
C SER A 22 22.53 -1.83 -38.87
N ALA A 23 21.91 -1.29 -39.93
CA ALA A 23 22.58 -0.34 -40.82
C ALA A 23 22.86 1.02 -40.14
N PHE A 24 22.28 1.23 -38.95
CA PHE A 24 22.45 2.46 -38.19
C PHE A 24 22.67 2.24 -36.69
N ALA A 25 23.29 3.21 -36.06
CA ALA A 25 23.34 3.39 -34.61
C ALA A 25 22.79 4.77 -34.24
N MET A 26 22.16 4.89 -33.08
CA MET A 26 21.66 6.19 -32.60
C MET A 26 22.49 6.69 -31.42
N SER A 27 22.93 7.94 -31.50
CA SER A 27 23.72 8.62 -30.47
C SER A 27 23.12 9.98 -30.10
N SER A 28 23.55 10.53 -28.96
CA SER A 28 23.18 11.88 -28.50
C SER A 28 21.67 12.17 -28.39
N VAL A 29 20.85 11.17 -28.04
CA VAL A 29 19.41 11.36 -27.88
C VAL A 29 19.11 12.20 -26.64
N THR A 30 18.47 13.34 -26.84
CA THR A 30 17.96 14.20 -25.77
C THR A 30 16.48 14.44 -25.98
N ILE A 31 15.73 14.44 -24.87
CA ILE A 31 14.30 14.80 -24.84
C ILE A 31 14.16 15.92 -23.82
N ASP A 32 13.68 17.07 -24.27
CA ASP A 32 13.47 18.26 -23.46
C ASP A 32 11.97 18.66 -23.50
N PRO A 33 11.29 18.80 -22.35
CA PRO A 33 11.80 18.55 -21.00
C PRO A 33 11.95 17.05 -20.65
N PRO A 34 12.86 16.70 -19.72
CA PRO A 34 13.00 15.33 -19.26
C PRO A 34 11.88 14.95 -18.28
N GLY A 35 11.59 13.65 -18.19
CA GLY A 35 10.64 13.10 -17.22
C GLY A 35 9.18 13.08 -17.69
N PRO A 36 8.24 12.86 -16.76
CA PRO A 36 6.81 12.82 -17.08
C PRO A 36 6.29 14.17 -17.56
N LEU A 37 5.41 14.15 -18.56
CA LEU A 37 4.84 15.33 -19.20
C LEU A 37 3.33 15.42 -18.99
N THR A 38 2.78 16.63 -19.02
CA THR A 38 1.33 16.83 -19.18
C THR A 38 0.97 17.06 -20.64
N ALA A 39 -0.26 16.74 -21.01
CA ALA A 39 -0.78 17.02 -22.35
C ALA A 39 -0.55 18.49 -22.77
N GLY A 40 -0.14 18.71 -24.01
CA GLY A 40 0.15 20.03 -24.57
C GLY A 40 1.53 20.59 -24.26
N THR A 41 2.33 19.95 -23.38
CA THR A 41 3.71 20.37 -23.09
C THR A 41 4.54 20.36 -24.37
N PRO A 42 5.21 21.45 -24.76
CA PRO A 42 6.14 21.45 -25.88
C PRO A 42 7.29 20.48 -25.61
N VAL A 43 7.61 19.65 -26.61
CA VAL A 43 8.69 18.67 -26.54
C VAL A 43 9.63 18.91 -27.70
N ILE A 44 10.93 18.94 -27.40
CA ILE A 44 12.01 18.98 -28.38
C ILE A 44 12.86 17.72 -28.18
N ILE A 45 13.05 16.98 -29.26
CA ILE A 45 13.87 15.77 -29.27
C ILE A 45 14.99 16.00 -30.27
N THR A 46 16.23 15.91 -29.83
CA THR A 46 17.40 15.98 -30.72
C THR A 46 18.18 14.68 -30.63
N PHE A 47 18.63 14.17 -31.77
CA PHE A 47 19.39 12.93 -31.84
C PHE A 47 20.25 12.89 -33.10
N LYS A 48 21.29 12.06 -33.06
CA LYS A 48 22.17 11.75 -34.19
C LYS A 48 21.96 10.29 -34.58
N ILE A 49 21.86 10.02 -35.87
CA ILE A 49 21.89 8.68 -36.43
C ILE A 49 23.21 8.54 -37.18
N ASP A 50 24.04 7.61 -36.72
CA ASP A 50 25.30 7.25 -37.36
C ASP A 50 25.03 6.10 -38.33
N LEU A 51 25.30 6.30 -39.61
CA LEU A 51 25.05 5.30 -40.66
C LEU A 51 26.35 4.53 -40.88
N THR A 52 26.32 3.23 -40.61
CA THR A 52 27.53 2.39 -40.62
C THR A 52 27.53 1.55 -41.87
N ALA A 53 28.64 1.59 -42.61
CA ALA A 53 28.80 0.84 -43.83
C ALA A 53 28.46 -0.64 -43.68
N SER A 54 27.50 -1.09 -44.50
CA SER A 54 27.13 -2.49 -44.66
C SER A 54 27.51 -2.91 -46.08
N GLY A 55 28.74 -3.39 -46.24
CA GLY A 55 29.33 -3.68 -47.55
C GLY A 55 29.90 -2.42 -48.22
N ASP A 56 29.47 -2.13 -49.44
CA ASP A 56 30.01 -1.04 -50.26
C ASP A 56 29.31 0.31 -50.05
N GLU A 57 28.20 0.31 -49.29
CA GLU A 57 27.38 1.48 -49.02
C GLU A 57 27.17 1.72 -47.51
N THR A 58 26.97 2.98 -47.14
CA THR A 58 26.72 3.45 -45.76
C THR A 58 25.32 3.10 -45.24
N PHE A 59 24.35 2.97 -46.15
CA PHE A 59 23.01 2.44 -45.89
C PHE A 59 22.47 1.74 -47.15
N PRO A 60 21.73 0.61 -47.03
CA PRO A 60 21.25 -0.11 -48.19
C PRO A 60 20.32 0.72 -49.08
N SER A 61 20.67 0.91 -50.35
CA SER A 61 19.91 1.80 -51.26
C SER A 61 18.43 1.41 -51.48
N GLY A 62 18.11 0.12 -51.30
CA GLY A 62 16.75 -0.40 -51.41
C GLY A 62 15.91 -0.27 -50.14
N ASP A 63 16.51 0.04 -49.00
CA ASP A 63 15.84 0.04 -47.69
C ASP A 63 15.28 1.44 -47.36
N GLU A 64 14.55 1.55 -46.25
CA GLU A 64 13.98 2.80 -45.76
C GLU A 64 14.25 2.98 -44.26
N LEU A 65 14.69 4.17 -43.88
CA LEU A 65 14.79 4.58 -42.49
C LEU A 65 13.53 5.37 -42.11
N GLN A 66 12.76 4.84 -41.15
CA GLN A 66 11.52 5.46 -40.70
C GLN A 66 11.62 5.90 -39.24
N MET A 67 11.28 7.17 -39.01
CA MET A 67 11.17 7.79 -37.70
C MET A 67 9.70 8.11 -37.42
N SER A 68 9.21 7.79 -36.23
CA SER A 68 7.82 8.01 -35.84
C SER A 68 7.67 8.53 -34.41
N THR A 69 6.56 9.20 -34.13
CA THR A 69 6.24 9.80 -32.83
C THR A 69 4.74 9.84 -32.55
N ASP A 70 4.36 9.77 -31.27
CA ASP A 70 3.01 10.04 -30.79
C ASP A 70 2.74 11.54 -30.56
N LEU A 71 3.76 12.40 -30.66
CA LEU A 71 3.60 13.84 -30.43
C LEU A 71 2.55 14.46 -31.37
N ASP A 72 1.77 15.39 -30.83
CA ASP A 72 0.85 16.22 -31.58
C ASP A 72 1.62 17.35 -32.27
N SER A 73 1.15 17.74 -33.46
CA SER A 73 1.77 18.80 -34.26
C SER A 73 3.27 18.58 -34.51
N ALA A 74 3.67 17.33 -34.71
CA ALA A 74 5.06 16.94 -34.94
C ALA A 74 5.65 17.62 -36.19
N GLN A 75 6.85 18.17 -36.02
CA GLN A 75 7.65 18.81 -37.05
C GLN A 75 9.09 18.31 -36.96
N TRP A 76 9.57 17.76 -38.07
CA TRP A 76 10.90 17.21 -38.22
C TRP A 76 11.78 18.18 -39.01
N THR A 77 12.98 18.41 -38.50
CA THR A 77 14.05 19.11 -39.19
C THR A 77 15.28 18.23 -39.12
N TRP A 78 15.99 18.07 -40.23
CA TRP A 78 17.15 17.19 -40.27
C TRP A 78 18.20 17.69 -41.26
N SER A 79 19.45 17.32 -41.01
CA SER A 79 20.56 17.50 -41.93
C SER A 79 21.28 16.19 -42.13
N LEU A 80 21.70 15.96 -43.37
CA LEU A 80 22.64 14.91 -43.70
C LEU A 80 24.06 15.45 -43.53
N VAL A 81 24.94 14.69 -42.90
CA VAL A 81 26.33 15.05 -42.65
C VAL A 81 27.21 14.06 -43.38
N LEU A 82 27.94 14.55 -44.39
CA LEU A 82 28.88 13.76 -45.17
C LEU A 82 30.28 14.31 -44.96
N ASP A 83 31.19 13.50 -44.42
CA ASP A 83 32.57 13.89 -44.10
C ASP A 83 32.64 15.23 -43.32
N GLY A 84 31.69 15.43 -42.40
CA GLY A 84 31.57 16.63 -41.58
C GLY A 84 30.84 17.82 -42.22
N VAL A 85 30.36 17.72 -43.46
CA VAL A 85 29.63 18.78 -44.16
C VAL A 85 28.12 18.59 -43.99
N ASP A 86 27.45 19.55 -43.34
CA ASP A 86 26.00 19.56 -43.13
C ASP A 86 25.22 20.00 -44.38
N THR A 87 24.27 19.18 -44.82
CA THR A 87 23.29 19.48 -45.86
C THR A 87 21.88 19.45 -45.26
N VAL A 88 21.32 20.62 -45.00
CA VAL A 88 19.97 20.77 -44.41
C VAL A 88 18.90 20.36 -45.41
N GLN A 89 17.92 19.60 -44.93
CA GLN A 89 16.82 19.10 -45.75
C GLN A 89 15.53 19.87 -45.45
N PRO A 90 14.55 19.87 -46.38
CA PRO A 90 13.25 20.47 -46.12
C PRO A 90 12.60 19.88 -44.86
N SER A 91 11.97 20.74 -44.05
CA SER A 91 11.25 20.29 -42.87
C SER A 91 10.02 19.47 -43.25
N THR A 92 9.76 18.40 -42.50
CA THR A 92 8.60 17.53 -42.71
C THR A 92 7.64 17.67 -41.54
N SER A 93 6.36 17.90 -41.80
CA SER A 93 5.31 17.89 -40.79
C SER A 93 4.60 16.54 -40.76
N GLY A 94 4.18 16.10 -39.58
CA GLY A 94 3.45 14.85 -39.39
C GLY A 94 4.17 13.91 -38.43
N ARG A 95 3.48 12.83 -38.05
CA ARG A 95 3.97 11.88 -37.04
C ARG A 95 5.04 10.90 -37.55
N VAL A 96 5.28 10.88 -38.86
CA VAL A 96 6.22 9.96 -39.50
C VAL A 96 7.13 10.76 -40.44
N LEU A 97 8.43 10.49 -40.36
CA LEU A 97 9.44 10.89 -41.33
C LEU A 97 10.07 9.63 -41.89
N SER A 98 9.92 9.41 -43.20
CA SER A 98 10.59 8.34 -43.94
C SER A 98 11.71 8.93 -44.78
N VAL A 99 12.89 8.31 -44.73
CA VAL A 99 14.06 8.66 -45.55
C VAL A 99 14.46 7.44 -46.35
N SER A 100 14.37 7.54 -47.67
CA SER A 100 14.72 6.45 -48.58
C SER A 100 16.23 6.17 -48.52
N GLY A 101 16.60 4.89 -48.58
CA GLY A 101 17.98 4.44 -48.66
C GLY A 101 18.70 4.99 -49.89
N TRP A 102 18.01 5.34 -50.98
CA TRP A 102 18.62 6.03 -52.11
C TRP A 102 19.24 7.39 -51.72
N ILE A 103 18.67 8.08 -50.72
CA ILE A 103 19.21 9.35 -50.20
C ILE A 103 20.39 9.11 -49.26
N LEU A 104 20.45 7.93 -48.65
CA LEU A 104 21.40 7.53 -47.59
C LEU A 104 22.51 6.57 -48.08
N SER A 105 22.52 6.21 -49.36
CA SER A 105 23.46 5.24 -49.93
C SER A 105 24.68 5.96 -50.49
N TYR A 106 25.68 6.17 -49.63
CA TYR A 106 26.99 6.71 -50.02
C TYR A 106 28.06 5.62 -50.00
N PRO A 107 29.18 5.80 -50.74
CA PRO A 107 30.29 4.86 -50.68
C PRO A 107 30.77 4.63 -49.25
N SER A 108 31.06 3.39 -48.88
CA SER A 108 31.52 2.99 -47.54
C SER A 108 32.79 3.69 -47.04
N SER A 109 33.51 4.39 -47.91
CA SER A 109 34.66 5.23 -47.57
C SER A 109 34.29 6.59 -46.95
N MET A 110 33.02 7.01 -47.01
CA MET A 110 32.54 8.27 -46.46
C MET A 110 32.03 8.09 -45.02
N GLU A 111 32.21 9.11 -44.19
CA GLU A 111 31.53 9.19 -42.90
C GLU A 111 30.16 9.83 -43.10
N GLU A 112 29.10 9.05 -42.87
CA GLU A 112 27.72 9.51 -42.99
C GLU A 112 27.01 9.53 -41.63
N SER A 113 26.33 10.63 -41.35
CA SER A 113 25.37 10.68 -40.25
C SER A 113 24.22 11.63 -40.52
N MET A 114 23.15 11.50 -39.75
CA MET A 114 21.99 12.38 -39.81
C MET A 114 21.78 13.04 -38.46
N LYS A 115 21.67 14.38 -38.45
CA LYS A 115 21.25 15.14 -37.26
C LYS A 115 19.77 15.44 -37.39
N VAL A 116 18.98 15.07 -36.38
CA VAL A 116 17.53 15.22 -36.42
C VAL A 116 17.06 16.01 -35.20
N THR A 117 16.16 16.95 -35.43
CA THR A 117 15.39 17.64 -34.40
C THR A 117 13.90 17.47 -34.69
N LEU A 118 13.20 16.85 -33.75
CA LEU A 118 11.75 16.70 -33.73
C LEU A 118 11.18 17.68 -32.69
N GLN A 119 10.22 18.50 -33.11
CA GLN A 119 9.44 19.38 -32.24
C GLN A 119 7.97 18.96 -32.29
N GLY A 120 7.29 19.04 -31.15
CA GLY A 120 5.87 18.74 -31.09
C GLY A 120 5.30 19.06 -29.71
N LYS A 121 4.11 18.55 -29.43
CA LYS A 121 3.47 18.64 -28.12
C LYS A 121 3.12 17.26 -27.59
N ALA A 122 3.30 17.06 -26.28
CA ALA A 122 2.85 15.87 -25.58
C ALA A 122 1.35 15.63 -25.87
N PRO A 123 0.95 14.44 -26.35
CA PRO A 123 -0.41 14.20 -26.78
C PRO A 123 -1.38 14.20 -25.60
N ALA A 124 -2.66 14.47 -25.87
CA ALA A 124 -3.69 14.26 -24.87
C ALA A 124 -3.85 12.76 -24.55
N SER A 125 -4.12 12.45 -23.27
CA SER A 125 -4.45 11.09 -22.85
C SER A 125 -5.58 11.12 -21.81
N THR A 126 -6.50 10.18 -21.91
CA THR A 126 -7.59 10.02 -20.93
C THR A 126 -7.10 9.35 -19.65
N GLN A 127 -5.95 8.66 -19.71
CA GLN A 127 -5.31 8.00 -18.58
C GLN A 127 -3.81 8.26 -18.58
N THR A 128 -3.16 8.19 -17.42
CA THR A 128 -1.71 8.29 -17.34
C THR A 128 -1.07 7.08 -18.00
N THR A 129 -0.28 7.30 -19.06
CA THR A 129 0.27 6.21 -19.88
C THR A 129 1.58 6.57 -20.56
N ASN A 130 2.36 5.57 -20.93
CA ASN A 130 3.54 5.75 -21.77
C ASN A 130 3.13 6.05 -23.20
N LYS A 131 3.80 7.03 -23.79
CA LYS A 131 3.68 7.40 -25.20
C LYS A 131 5.04 7.35 -25.86
N THR A 132 5.05 6.98 -27.13
CA THR A 132 6.27 6.88 -27.93
C THR A 132 6.70 8.27 -28.35
N MET A 133 7.77 8.78 -27.74
CA MET A 133 8.31 10.10 -28.05
C MET A 133 9.11 10.06 -29.35
N LEU A 134 9.89 9.00 -29.54
CA LEU A 134 10.67 8.74 -30.74
C LEU A 134 10.78 7.23 -30.95
N LYS A 135 10.53 6.79 -32.18
CA LYS A 135 10.85 5.44 -32.63
C LYS A 135 11.53 5.52 -33.99
N VAL A 136 12.71 4.92 -34.10
CA VAL A 136 13.51 4.86 -35.34
C VAL A 136 13.65 3.39 -35.71
N CYS A 137 13.30 3.03 -36.95
CA CYS A 137 13.36 1.66 -37.45
C CYS A 137 13.80 1.63 -38.91
N GLU A 138 14.43 0.53 -39.31
CA GLU A 138 14.76 0.23 -40.69
C GLU A 138 13.72 -0.71 -41.28
N TYR A 139 13.38 -0.48 -42.55
CA TYR A 139 12.50 -1.32 -43.35
C TYR A 139 13.28 -1.80 -44.56
N ASP A 140 13.24 -3.10 -44.84
CA ASP A 140 13.93 -3.65 -46.01
C ASP A 140 13.26 -3.25 -47.33
N SER A 141 13.90 -3.56 -48.45
CA SER A 141 13.37 -3.31 -49.80
C SER A 141 12.01 -3.94 -50.14
N HIS A 142 11.49 -4.83 -49.28
CA HIS A 142 10.18 -5.45 -49.41
C HIS A 142 9.16 -4.84 -48.44
N GLY A 143 9.55 -3.80 -47.68
CA GLY A 143 8.72 -3.15 -46.67
C GLY A 143 8.61 -3.94 -45.36
N ASN A 144 9.48 -4.92 -45.12
CA ASN A 144 9.49 -5.64 -43.86
C ASN A 144 10.26 -4.86 -42.80
N LEU A 145 9.68 -4.76 -41.61
CA LEU A 145 10.33 -4.15 -40.46
C LEU A 145 11.52 -4.99 -39.99
N LEU A 146 12.72 -4.40 -40.00
CA LEU A 146 13.90 -4.97 -39.38
C LEU A 146 13.88 -4.69 -37.88
N SER A 147 13.10 -5.48 -37.14
CA SER A 147 12.88 -5.26 -35.70
C SER A 147 14.16 -5.17 -34.85
N SER A 148 15.27 -5.78 -35.28
CA SER A 148 16.57 -5.71 -34.61
C SER A 148 17.24 -4.34 -34.66
N SER A 149 16.85 -3.46 -35.58
CA SER A 149 17.39 -2.09 -35.69
C SER A 149 16.49 -1.05 -35.00
N CYS A 150 15.30 -1.44 -34.54
CA CYS A 150 14.38 -0.50 -33.92
C CYS A 150 14.88 0.04 -32.57
N VAL A 151 14.96 1.37 -32.47
CA VAL A 151 15.20 2.05 -31.20
C VAL A 151 13.99 2.90 -30.83
N GLU A 152 13.49 2.70 -29.62
CA GLU A 152 12.31 3.39 -29.10
C GLU A 152 12.62 4.14 -27.80
N LYS A 153 12.09 5.36 -27.70
CA LYS A 153 12.12 6.20 -26.50
C LYS A 153 10.70 6.62 -26.15
N THR A 154 10.33 6.39 -24.90
CA THR A 154 9.00 6.67 -24.37
C THR A 154 9.06 7.67 -23.23
N GLN A 155 7.96 8.38 -22.99
CA GLN A 155 7.73 9.17 -21.78
C GLN A 155 6.31 8.97 -21.28
N ILE A 156 6.13 9.14 -19.97
CA ILE A 156 4.83 9.10 -19.32
C ILE A 156 4.10 10.40 -19.60
N ILE A 157 2.90 10.31 -20.15
CA ILE A 157 1.95 11.41 -20.21
C ILE A 157 1.00 11.29 -19.04
N VAL A 158 1.09 12.25 -18.12
CA VAL A 158 0.30 12.37 -16.91
C VAL A 158 -1.07 12.96 -17.24
N ASN A 159 -2.12 12.32 -16.73
CA ASN A 159 -3.43 12.94 -16.61
C ASN A 159 -3.59 13.56 -15.20
N PRO A 160 -3.56 14.90 -15.05
CA PRO A 160 -3.68 15.56 -13.75
C PRO A 160 -5.01 15.27 -13.02
N ALA A 161 -6.06 14.94 -13.76
CA ALA A 161 -7.36 14.60 -13.17
C ALA A 161 -7.29 13.30 -12.37
N GLU A 162 -6.42 12.35 -12.74
CA GLU A 162 -6.26 11.09 -12.01
C GLU A 162 -5.59 11.29 -10.66
N ILE A 163 -4.53 12.09 -10.59
CA ILE A 163 -3.93 12.48 -9.29
C ILE A 163 -4.98 13.14 -8.42
N THR A 164 -5.70 14.11 -8.97
CA THR A 164 -6.70 14.88 -8.23
C THR A 164 -7.78 13.97 -7.64
N LYS A 165 -8.27 13.01 -8.46
CA LYS A 165 -9.20 11.99 -8.01
C LYS A 165 -8.61 11.11 -6.91
N LYS A 166 -7.37 10.64 -7.07
CA LYS A 166 -6.69 9.79 -6.09
C LYS A 166 -6.47 10.49 -4.76
N ILE A 167 -6.13 11.79 -4.78
CA ILE A 167 -6.03 12.63 -3.58
C ILE A 167 -7.38 12.68 -2.87
N ALA A 168 -8.48 12.98 -3.60
CA ALA A 168 -9.80 13.05 -3.01
C ALA A 168 -10.27 11.71 -2.41
N GLU A 169 -10.01 10.59 -3.08
CA GLU A 169 -10.26 9.24 -2.55
C GLU A 169 -9.50 9.01 -1.24
N MET A 170 -8.24 9.43 -1.17
CA MET A 170 -7.40 9.26 0.01
C MET A 170 -7.82 10.20 1.16
N GLU A 171 -8.20 11.44 0.87
CA GLU A 171 -8.80 12.38 1.85
C GLU A 171 -10.08 11.79 2.45
N ALA A 172 -10.94 11.14 1.63
CA ALA A 172 -12.12 10.44 2.11
C ALA A 172 -11.78 9.23 3.00
N SER A 173 -10.80 8.40 2.60
CA SER A 173 -10.32 7.29 3.44
C SER A 173 -9.76 7.79 4.78
N LEU A 174 -9.01 8.89 4.78
CA LEU A 174 -8.49 9.51 5.99
C LEU A 174 -9.64 9.98 6.91
N GLN A 175 -10.70 10.55 6.35
CA GLN A 175 -11.88 10.96 7.13
C GLN A 175 -12.60 9.75 7.75
N THR A 176 -12.76 8.64 7.02
CA THR A 176 -13.29 7.40 7.58
C THR A 176 -12.41 6.90 8.73
N TYR A 177 -11.08 6.90 8.53
CA TYR A 177 -10.15 6.48 9.57
C TYR A 177 -10.24 7.35 10.83
N ARG A 178 -10.44 8.67 10.67
CA ARG A 178 -10.72 9.57 11.81
C ARG A 178 -11.95 9.12 12.60
N SER A 179 -13.05 8.79 11.92
CA SER A 179 -14.27 8.30 12.58
C SER A 179 -14.00 7.06 13.41
N HIS A 180 -13.22 6.10 12.89
CA HIS A 180 -12.87 4.90 13.63
C HIS A 180 -12.03 5.23 14.87
N ILE A 181 -11.06 6.13 14.77
CA ILE A 181 -10.30 6.62 15.93
C ILE A 181 -11.24 7.22 16.98
N ASP A 182 -12.15 8.11 16.58
CA ASP A 182 -13.07 8.78 17.48
C ASP A 182 -14.03 7.78 18.15
N GLU A 183 -14.52 6.79 17.40
CA GLU A 183 -15.33 5.69 17.92
C GLU A 183 -14.58 4.87 18.98
N LYS A 184 -13.32 4.50 18.73
CA LYS A 184 -12.50 3.77 19.72
C LYS A 184 -12.18 4.61 20.95
N SER A 185 -11.84 5.88 20.74
CA SER A 185 -11.60 6.84 21.82
C SER A 185 -12.83 6.98 22.73
N ALA A 186 -14.04 7.04 22.14
CA ALA A 186 -15.30 7.08 22.89
C ALA A 186 -15.56 5.80 23.71
N LEU A 187 -14.99 4.67 23.31
CA LEU A 187 -15.00 3.41 24.08
C LEU A 187 -13.93 3.39 25.19
N GLY A 188 -13.08 4.41 25.29
CA GLY A 188 -11.98 4.49 26.25
C GLY A 188 -10.76 3.64 25.87
N ILE A 189 -10.67 3.22 24.60
CA ILE A 189 -9.54 2.48 24.06
C ILE A 189 -8.39 3.47 23.80
N ASP A 190 -7.15 3.04 24.04
CA ASP A 190 -5.97 3.85 23.73
C ASP A 190 -5.80 4.01 22.21
N THR A 191 -6.00 5.24 21.72
CA THR A 191 -5.89 5.57 20.30
C THR A 191 -4.57 6.25 19.92
N ALA A 192 -3.61 6.39 20.84
CA ALA A 192 -2.40 7.18 20.61
C ALA A 192 -1.60 6.70 19.38
N SER A 193 -1.49 5.38 19.19
CA SER A 193 -0.83 4.79 18.02
C SER A 193 -1.59 5.08 16.71
N GLY A 194 -2.92 5.01 16.77
CA GLY A 194 -3.77 5.35 15.63
C GLY A 194 -3.69 6.83 15.25
N GLU A 195 -3.65 7.72 16.24
CA GLU A 195 -3.49 9.17 16.01
C GLU A 195 -2.14 9.52 15.39
N ALA A 196 -1.07 8.83 15.79
CA ALA A 196 0.24 8.99 15.15
C ALA A 196 0.17 8.60 13.66
N LYS A 197 -0.47 7.48 13.34
CA LYS A 197 -0.66 7.01 11.96
C LYS A 197 -1.57 7.89 11.12
N TYR A 198 -2.60 8.46 11.74
CA TYR A 198 -3.45 9.47 11.11
C TYR A 198 -2.63 10.70 10.69
N SER A 199 -1.78 11.20 11.59
CA SER A 199 -0.90 12.34 11.29
C SER A 199 0.10 12.03 10.18
N GLU A 200 0.72 10.84 10.19
CA GLU A 200 1.60 10.38 9.10
C GLU A 200 0.87 10.35 7.76
N ALA A 201 -0.35 9.80 7.71
CA ALA A 201 -1.16 9.74 6.50
C ALA A 201 -1.53 11.13 5.98
N ASP A 202 -2.00 12.03 6.86
CA ASP A 202 -2.35 13.41 6.53
C ASP A 202 -1.16 14.17 5.93
N GLN A 203 0.02 14.06 6.54
CA GLN A 203 1.24 14.69 6.02
C GLN A 203 1.60 14.19 4.62
N LYS A 204 1.45 12.89 4.36
CA LYS A 204 1.72 12.28 3.05
C LYS A 204 0.73 12.73 1.98
N ILE A 205 -0.56 12.86 2.33
CA ILE A 205 -1.57 13.41 1.42
C ILE A 205 -1.26 14.88 1.09
N LYS A 206 -0.93 15.69 2.10
CA LYS A 206 -0.50 17.08 1.91
C LYS A 206 0.74 17.20 1.04
N ALA A 207 1.73 16.33 1.24
CA ALA A 207 2.92 16.26 0.42
C ALA A 207 2.58 15.93 -1.04
N ALA A 208 1.71 14.95 -1.28
CA ALA A 208 1.24 14.62 -2.64
C ALA A 208 0.55 15.81 -3.33
N LYS A 209 -0.30 16.53 -2.59
CA LYS A 209 -1.05 17.70 -3.07
C LYS A 209 -0.17 18.90 -3.43
N GLY A 210 0.97 19.05 -2.75
CA GLY A 210 1.92 20.13 -2.98
C GLY A 210 2.87 19.91 -4.16
N LEU A 211 2.90 18.71 -4.77
CA LEU A 211 3.84 18.38 -5.84
C LEU A 211 3.33 18.86 -7.20
N PRO A 212 4.23 19.37 -8.09
CA PRO A 212 3.87 19.69 -9.45
C PRO A 212 3.58 18.42 -10.28
N SER A 213 2.86 18.58 -11.40
CA SER A 213 2.52 17.47 -12.30
C SER A 213 3.73 16.73 -12.86
N THR A 214 4.89 17.39 -12.98
CA THR A 214 6.16 16.79 -13.39
C THR A 214 6.74 15.83 -12.36
N GLN A 215 6.31 15.92 -11.10
CA GLN A 215 6.69 15.02 -9.99
C GLN A 215 5.59 13.99 -9.67
N TYR A 216 4.78 13.63 -10.68
CA TYR A 216 3.68 12.67 -10.60
C TYR A 216 4.04 11.37 -9.85
N LEU A 217 5.19 10.76 -10.17
CA LEU A 217 5.60 9.49 -9.56
C LEU A 217 5.81 9.63 -8.04
N GLN A 218 6.30 10.78 -7.60
CA GLN A 218 6.48 11.08 -6.18
C GLN A 218 5.14 11.35 -5.50
N ALA A 219 4.17 11.99 -6.19
CA ALA A 219 2.83 12.18 -5.67
C ALA A 219 2.13 10.83 -5.42
N TYR A 220 2.18 9.90 -6.39
CA TYR A 220 1.64 8.54 -6.21
C TYR A 220 2.34 7.78 -5.08
N SER A 221 3.67 7.85 -5.02
CA SER A 221 4.43 7.21 -3.94
C SER A 221 4.01 7.73 -2.55
N ASN A 222 3.76 9.04 -2.42
CA ASN A 222 3.24 9.62 -1.18
C ASN A 222 1.82 9.13 -0.85
N LEU A 223 0.93 9.04 -1.85
CA LEU A 223 -0.44 8.53 -1.64
C LEU A 223 -0.45 7.05 -1.26
N ASP A 224 0.43 6.22 -1.82
CA ASP A 224 0.59 4.82 -1.42
C ASP A 224 1.14 4.70 0.01
N ALA A 225 2.05 5.58 0.41
CA ALA A 225 2.54 5.65 1.79
C ALA A 225 1.45 6.10 2.77
N ALA A 226 0.59 7.06 2.37
CA ALA A 226 -0.57 7.47 3.16
C ALA A 226 -1.54 6.30 3.37
N LYS A 227 -1.83 5.56 2.29
CA LYS A 227 -2.69 4.37 2.34
C LYS A 227 -2.17 3.34 3.35
N ARG A 228 -0.88 3.00 3.28
CA ARG A 228 -0.25 2.06 4.22
C ARG A 228 -0.32 2.56 5.66
N SER A 229 -0.13 3.87 5.87
CA SER A 229 -0.23 4.47 7.20
C SER A 229 -1.64 4.32 7.79
N ILE A 230 -2.69 4.51 6.97
CA ILE A 230 -4.08 4.24 7.37
C ILE A 230 -4.27 2.75 7.70
N GLU A 231 -3.82 1.84 6.84
CA GLU A 231 -3.95 0.39 7.06
C GLU A 231 -3.24 -0.08 8.35
N ASP A 232 -1.98 0.35 8.56
CA ASP A 232 -1.23 0.09 9.79
C ASP A 232 -1.92 0.69 11.02
N GLY A 233 -2.53 1.86 10.84
CA GLY A 233 -3.28 2.56 11.86
C GLY A 233 -4.55 1.82 12.29
N GLU A 234 -5.31 1.25 11.35
CA GLU A 234 -6.47 0.40 11.64
C GLU A 234 -6.07 -0.86 12.41
N ILE A 235 -4.99 -1.51 12.00
CA ILE A 235 -4.41 -2.67 12.69
C ILE A 235 -4.04 -2.30 14.13
N ALA A 236 -3.45 -1.13 14.35
CA ALA A 236 -3.10 -0.65 15.68
C ALA A 236 -4.34 -0.39 16.56
N LEU A 237 -5.42 0.18 16.00
CA LEU A 237 -6.68 0.39 16.71
C LEU A 237 -7.35 -0.94 17.10
N ASP A 238 -7.39 -1.92 16.19
CA ASP A 238 -7.98 -3.23 16.47
C ASP A 238 -7.18 -3.98 17.54
N ARG A 239 -5.86 -3.87 17.52
CA ARG A 239 -4.99 -4.39 18.57
C ARG A 239 -5.28 -3.74 19.92
N ALA A 240 -5.28 -2.41 19.99
CA ALA A 240 -5.53 -1.68 21.23
C ALA A 240 -6.92 -2.01 21.81
N TRP A 241 -7.92 -2.21 20.95
CA TRP A 241 -9.23 -2.68 21.38
C TRP A 241 -9.14 -4.08 22.00
N ALA A 242 -8.49 -5.04 21.33
CA ALA A 242 -8.33 -6.38 21.86
C ALA A 242 -7.60 -6.40 23.21
N GLU A 243 -6.53 -5.61 23.36
CA GLU A 243 -5.80 -5.45 24.62
C GLU A 243 -6.67 -4.83 25.72
N SER A 244 -7.53 -3.86 25.38
CA SER A 244 -8.50 -3.29 26.32
C SER A 244 -9.54 -4.32 26.80
N GLU A 245 -10.07 -5.17 25.91
CA GLU A 245 -11.01 -6.22 26.30
C GLU A 245 -10.34 -7.26 27.22
N LEU A 246 -9.07 -7.59 26.93
CA LEU A 246 -8.27 -8.48 27.78
C LEU A 246 -8.09 -7.89 29.18
N ALA A 247 -7.75 -6.60 29.28
CA ALA A 247 -7.63 -5.90 30.56
C ALA A 247 -8.95 -5.91 31.34
N ASN A 248 -10.09 -5.69 30.66
CA ASN A 248 -11.42 -5.77 31.27
C ASN A 248 -11.73 -7.18 31.80
N ALA A 249 -11.41 -8.22 31.03
CA ALA A 249 -11.62 -9.61 31.39
C ALA A 249 -10.80 -10.07 32.62
N GLN A 250 -9.65 -9.44 32.87
CA GLN A 250 -8.82 -9.72 34.05
C GLN A 250 -9.47 -9.24 35.37
N ILE A 251 -10.34 -8.23 35.33
CA ILE A 251 -10.97 -7.64 36.53
C ILE A 251 -11.74 -8.67 37.37
N PRO A 252 -12.75 -9.40 36.83
CA PRO A 252 -13.51 -10.37 37.61
C PRO A 252 -12.64 -11.54 38.09
N ILE A 253 -11.62 -11.94 37.33
CA ILE A 253 -10.69 -13.01 37.72
C ILE A 253 -9.88 -12.61 38.95
N ASN A 254 -9.31 -11.39 38.97
CA ASN A 254 -8.60 -10.87 40.13
C ASN A 254 -9.53 -10.81 41.37
N LYS A 255 -10.79 -10.42 41.17
CA LYS A 255 -11.78 -10.37 42.24
C LYS A 255 -12.15 -11.76 42.79
N VAL A 256 -12.22 -12.77 41.95
CA VAL A 256 -12.35 -14.17 42.40
C VAL A 256 -11.14 -14.59 43.22
N ASP A 257 -9.92 -14.25 42.76
CA ASP A 257 -8.69 -14.63 43.46
C ASP A 257 -8.62 -14.05 44.86
N GLU A 258 -9.03 -12.78 45.04
CA GLU A 258 -9.15 -12.14 46.35
C GLU A 258 -10.07 -12.95 47.29
N ILE A 259 -11.22 -13.40 46.80
CA ILE A 259 -12.17 -14.19 47.59
C ILE A 259 -11.62 -15.59 47.88
N ILE A 260 -11.02 -16.27 46.90
CA ILE A 260 -10.39 -17.59 47.08
C ILE A 260 -9.28 -17.51 48.15
N ALA A 261 -8.47 -16.44 48.13
CA ALA A 261 -7.45 -16.21 49.14
C ALA A 261 -8.06 -16.10 50.55
N TRP A 262 -9.17 -15.35 50.67
CA TRP A 262 -9.92 -15.27 51.92
C TRP A 262 -10.40 -16.65 52.40
N PHE A 263 -10.99 -17.46 51.52
CA PHE A 263 -11.43 -18.83 51.86
C PHE A 263 -10.28 -19.70 52.40
N ARG A 264 -9.11 -19.64 51.76
CA ARG A 264 -7.94 -20.46 52.13
C ARG A 264 -7.27 -20.00 53.42
N SER A 265 -7.29 -18.70 53.70
CA SER A 265 -6.72 -18.12 54.93
C SER A 265 -7.52 -18.47 56.19
N ASN A 266 -8.81 -18.78 56.06
CA ASN A 266 -9.69 -19.06 57.18
C ASN A 266 -9.85 -20.57 57.41
N ALA A 267 -9.47 -21.06 58.59
CA ALA A 267 -9.49 -22.49 58.91
C ALA A 267 -10.88 -23.13 58.81
N SER A 268 -11.95 -22.38 59.07
CA SER A 268 -13.34 -22.85 58.99
C SER A 268 -13.90 -22.93 57.58
N THR A 269 -13.22 -22.37 56.58
CA THR A 269 -13.72 -22.27 55.19
C THR A 269 -12.75 -22.84 54.16
N ARG A 270 -11.58 -23.31 54.59
CA ARG A 270 -10.52 -23.79 53.70
C ARG A 270 -10.95 -25.00 52.86
N ASP A 271 -11.72 -25.90 53.45
CA ASP A 271 -12.17 -27.15 52.82
C ASP A 271 -13.62 -27.05 52.32
N ASP A 272 -14.05 -25.83 51.95
CA ASP A 272 -15.42 -25.61 51.46
C ASP A 272 -15.67 -26.35 50.14
N ALA A 273 -16.70 -27.19 50.11
CA ALA A 273 -17.01 -28.02 48.94
C ALA A 273 -17.34 -27.22 47.67
N GLN A 274 -17.82 -25.98 47.80
CA GLN A 274 -18.13 -25.12 46.65
C GLN A 274 -16.90 -24.41 46.08
N LEU A 275 -15.80 -24.36 46.85
CA LEU A 275 -14.55 -23.71 46.42
C LEU A 275 -13.97 -24.39 45.17
N ALA A 276 -14.10 -25.71 45.04
CA ALA A 276 -13.67 -26.46 43.87
C ALA A 276 -14.38 -25.98 42.60
N THR A 277 -15.71 -25.81 42.63
CA THR A 277 -16.50 -25.34 41.48
C THR A 277 -16.14 -23.91 41.08
N ILE A 278 -15.97 -23.02 42.07
CA ILE A 278 -15.55 -21.63 41.86
C ILE A 278 -14.17 -21.58 41.17
N MET A 279 -13.21 -22.35 41.69
CA MET A 279 -11.86 -22.47 41.14
C MET A 279 -11.89 -22.99 39.70
N THR A 280 -12.64 -24.05 39.40
CA THR A 280 -12.76 -24.58 38.04
C THR A 280 -13.28 -23.52 37.06
N LYS A 281 -14.32 -22.75 37.42
CA LYS A 281 -14.81 -21.67 36.55
C LYS A 281 -13.75 -20.58 36.33
N ARG A 282 -13.01 -20.22 37.39
CA ARG A 282 -11.91 -19.26 37.31
C ARG A 282 -10.78 -19.76 36.40
N GLU A 283 -10.43 -21.04 36.48
CA GLU A 283 -9.41 -21.66 35.63
C GLU A 283 -9.82 -21.67 34.16
N VAL A 284 -11.09 -21.93 33.85
CA VAL A 284 -11.63 -21.81 32.48
C VAL A 284 -11.53 -20.36 31.99
N ALA A 285 -11.89 -19.38 32.83
CA ALA A 285 -11.77 -17.96 32.47
C ALA A 285 -10.32 -17.56 32.16
N VAL A 286 -9.35 -18.06 32.94
CA VAL A 286 -7.92 -17.80 32.67
C VAL A 286 -7.43 -18.51 31.42
N SER A 287 -7.90 -19.72 31.12
CA SER A 287 -7.59 -20.38 29.85
C SER A 287 -8.05 -19.55 28.63
N TYR A 288 -9.24 -18.95 28.71
CA TYR A 288 -9.72 -18.03 27.68
C TYR A 288 -8.91 -16.73 27.58
N LEU A 289 -8.46 -16.16 28.71
CA LEU A 289 -7.55 -15.01 28.69
C LEU A 289 -6.23 -15.32 27.99
N VAL A 290 -5.62 -16.48 28.29
CA VAL A 290 -4.37 -16.91 27.65
C VAL A 290 -4.59 -17.08 26.15
N THR A 291 -5.69 -17.73 25.75
CA THR A 291 -6.06 -17.86 24.33
C THR A 291 -6.24 -16.50 23.67
N ALA A 292 -6.91 -15.55 24.33
CA ALA A 292 -7.08 -14.20 23.81
C ALA A 292 -5.73 -13.49 23.59
N GLN A 293 -4.79 -13.64 24.52
CA GLN A 293 -3.44 -13.10 24.38
C GLN A 293 -2.69 -13.72 23.20
N ASP A 294 -2.81 -15.04 23.01
CA ASP A 294 -2.19 -15.73 21.88
C ASP A 294 -2.77 -15.24 20.54
N GLU A 295 -4.10 -15.04 20.47
CA GLU A 295 -4.73 -14.46 19.29
C GLU A 295 -4.27 -13.02 19.02
N ILE A 296 -4.03 -12.18 20.05
CA ILE A 296 -3.42 -10.85 19.87
C ILE A 296 -2.02 -10.98 19.28
N ASN A 297 -1.20 -11.88 19.82
CA ASN A 297 0.17 -12.09 19.36
C ASN A 297 0.22 -12.61 17.90
N ASN A 298 -0.82 -13.34 17.48
CA ASN A 298 -0.98 -13.84 16.11
C ASN A 298 -1.65 -12.83 15.15
N GLY A 299 -2.05 -11.66 15.63
CA GLY A 299 -2.75 -10.64 14.83
C GLY A 299 -4.24 -10.90 14.58
N ASN A 300 -4.83 -11.89 15.27
CA ASN A 300 -6.23 -12.28 15.15
C ASN A 300 -7.12 -11.50 16.13
N TYR A 301 -7.12 -10.16 16.04
CA TYR A 301 -7.75 -9.28 17.04
C TYR A 301 -9.26 -9.51 17.22
N ASN A 302 -9.98 -9.95 16.18
CA ASN A 302 -11.40 -10.30 16.30
C ASN A 302 -11.60 -11.52 17.20
N GLN A 303 -10.81 -12.57 17.00
CA GLN A 303 -10.89 -13.78 17.82
C GLN A 303 -10.43 -13.52 19.25
N ALA A 304 -9.37 -12.71 19.41
CA ALA A 304 -8.92 -12.25 20.71
C ALA A 304 -10.04 -11.59 21.53
N ARG A 305 -10.81 -10.67 20.92
CA ARG A 305 -11.93 -9.99 21.57
C ARG A 305 -13.04 -10.95 21.98
N VAL A 306 -13.40 -11.90 21.12
CA VAL A 306 -14.39 -12.94 21.46
C VAL A 306 -13.90 -13.76 22.66
N LYS A 307 -12.63 -14.17 22.68
CA LYS A 307 -12.06 -14.95 23.79
C LYS A 307 -11.93 -14.14 25.08
N ALA A 308 -11.57 -12.87 24.99
CA ALA A 308 -11.58 -11.97 26.14
C ALA A 308 -13.00 -11.83 26.72
N GLN A 309 -14.02 -11.75 25.87
CA GLN A 309 -15.41 -11.69 26.34
C GLN A 309 -15.89 -13.01 26.97
N ASP A 310 -15.52 -14.16 26.41
CA ASP A 310 -15.73 -15.48 27.04
C ASP A 310 -15.07 -15.54 28.43
N ALA A 311 -13.84 -15.04 28.55
CA ALA A 311 -13.11 -14.95 29.80
C ALA A 311 -13.81 -14.04 30.82
N PHE A 312 -14.23 -12.84 30.40
CA PHE A 312 -14.97 -11.91 31.25
C PHE A 312 -16.25 -12.54 31.80
N ASN A 313 -17.06 -13.13 30.92
CA ASN A 313 -18.32 -13.77 31.30
C ASN A 313 -18.09 -14.90 32.31
N LYS A 314 -17.11 -15.77 32.02
CA LYS A 314 -16.81 -16.91 32.90
C LYS A 314 -16.20 -16.49 34.23
N GLY A 315 -15.34 -15.48 34.22
CA GLY A 315 -14.79 -14.86 35.41
C GLY A 315 -15.89 -14.25 36.28
N ASN A 316 -16.88 -13.58 35.66
CA ASN A 316 -17.98 -12.96 36.38
C ASN A 316 -18.95 -13.99 36.99
N GLU A 317 -19.20 -15.13 36.32
CA GLU A 317 -19.91 -16.27 36.92
C GLU A 317 -19.18 -16.77 38.17
N SER A 318 -17.87 -17.01 38.05
CA SER A 318 -17.05 -17.47 39.17
C SER A 318 -17.06 -16.47 40.33
N TYR A 319 -16.96 -15.16 40.02
CA TYR A 319 -17.00 -14.09 41.02
C TYR A 319 -18.33 -14.04 41.76
N THR A 320 -19.43 -14.16 41.02
CA THR A 320 -20.77 -14.14 41.58
C THR A 320 -20.99 -15.34 42.52
N ASP A 321 -20.57 -16.53 42.11
CA ASP A 321 -20.63 -17.74 42.96
C ASP A 321 -19.78 -17.59 44.22
N ALA A 322 -18.56 -17.05 44.08
CA ALA A 322 -17.64 -16.82 45.19
C ALA A 322 -18.20 -15.83 46.22
N LEU A 323 -18.78 -14.73 45.75
CA LEU A 323 -19.38 -13.70 46.60
C LEU A 323 -20.63 -14.21 47.33
N ASN A 324 -21.48 -14.97 46.62
CA ASN A 324 -22.66 -15.61 47.21
C ASN A 324 -22.24 -16.58 48.33
N ARG A 325 -21.22 -17.41 48.06
CA ARG A 325 -20.73 -18.38 49.05
C ARG A 325 -20.12 -17.70 50.28
N GLN A 326 -19.29 -16.67 50.07
CA GLN A 326 -18.71 -15.89 51.17
C GLN A 326 -19.80 -15.28 52.06
N THR A 327 -20.89 -14.79 51.44
CA THR A 327 -22.04 -14.21 52.14
C THR A 327 -22.82 -15.25 52.94
N GLU A 328 -23.05 -16.46 52.39
CA GLU A 328 -23.72 -17.56 53.09
C GLU A 328 -22.99 -17.97 54.36
N ILE A 329 -21.66 -18.10 54.28
CA ILE A 329 -20.84 -18.49 55.42
C ILE A 329 -20.78 -17.35 56.46
N GLY A 330 -20.67 -16.11 56.01
CA GLY A 330 -20.76 -14.94 56.89
C GLY A 330 -22.08 -14.91 57.68
N LYS A 331 -23.21 -15.24 57.04
CA LYS A 331 -24.51 -15.36 57.73
C LYS A 331 -24.56 -16.53 58.71
N GLY A 332 -23.92 -17.67 58.39
CA GLY A 332 -23.85 -18.85 59.26
C GLY A 332 -22.97 -18.64 60.50
N PHE A 333 -21.88 -17.90 60.38
CA PHE A 333 -20.98 -17.57 61.50
C PHE A 333 -21.63 -16.62 62.52
N PHE A 334 -22.49 -15.70 62.08
CA PHE A 334 -23.22 -14.77 62.94
C PHE A 334 -24.57 -15.28 63.45
N ALA A 335 -24.99 -16.49 63.10
CA ALA A 335 -26.28 -17.05 63.52
C ALA A 335 -26.35 -17.40 65.03
N ASN A 336 -25.22 -17.45 65.74
CA ASN A 336 -25.15 -17.86 67.16
C ASN A 336 -24.62 -16.78 68.12
N LEU A 337 -24.56 -15.52 67.69
CA LEU A 337 -24.33 -14.37 68.57
C LEU A 337 -25.69 -13.74 68.93
N PRO A 338 -25.97 -13.43 70.21
CA PRO A 338 -27.20 -12.76 70.60
C PRO A 338 -27.13 -11.28 70.17
N ILE A 339 -27.50 -11.01 68.92
CA ILE A 339 -27.61 -9.65 68.39
C ILE A 339 -29.08 -9.22 68.50
N PRO A 340 -29.39 -8.06 69.11
CA PRO A 340 -30.76 -7.56 69.22
C PRO A 340 -31.37 -7.38 67.83
N LYS A 341 -32.56 -7.94 67.63
CA LYS A 341 -33.32 -7.91 66.37
C LYS A 341 -33.57 -6.46 65.94
N PHE A 342 -32.78 -5.97 64.98
CA PHE A 342 -33.13 -4.79 64.20
C PHE A 342 -33.70 -5.21 62.84
N GLY A 343 -34.96 -4.80 62.64
CA GLY A 343 -35.63 -4.50 61.37
C GLY A 343 -35.31 -5.32 60.12
N LYS A 344 -36.31 -6.05 59.64
CA LYS A 344 -36.41 -6.68 58.32
C LYS A 344 -35.99 -5.74 57.17
N LEU A 345 -34.87 -6.00 56.50
CA LEU A 345 -34.64 -5.60 55.10
C LEU A 345 -33.74 -6.63 54.39
N PRO A 346 -34.20 -7.28 53.30
CA PRO A 346 -33.40 -8.23 52.55
C PRO A 346 -33.00 -7.65 51.18
N ILE A 347 -31.97 -6.80 51.07
CA ILE A 347 -31.34 -6.48 49.77
C ILE A 347 -29.87 -6.12 50.01
N VAL A 348 -28.93 -7.05 49.76
CA VAL A 348 -27.50 -6.73 49.67
C VAL A 348 -26.77 -7.38 48.47
N PRO A 349 -27.15 -8.55 47.89
CA PRO A 349 -26.34 -9.10 46.79
C PRO A 349 -26.62 -8.48 45.41
N ILE A 350 -27.78 -7.85 45.20
CA ILE A 350 -28.12 -7.20 43.91
C ILE A 350 -27.33 -5.90 43.72
N ILE A 351 -26.97 -5.20 44.80
CA ILE A 351 -26.31 -3.90 44.72
C ILE A 351 -24.85 -4.06 44.25
N ALA A 352 -24.12 -5.11 44.61
CA ALA A 352 -22.72 -5.25 44.16
C ALA A 352 -22.60 -5.54 42.65
N VAL A 353 -23.47 -6.41 42.11
CA VAL A 353 -23.51 -6.72 40.66
C VAL A 353 -24.04 -5.53 39.87
N VAL A 354 -25.10 -4.88 40.36
CA VAL A 354 -25.63 -3.65 39.76
C VAL A 354 -24.64 -2.50 39.87
N VAL A 355 -23.86 -2.37 40.94
CA VAL A 355 -22.83 -1.32 41.07
C VAL A 355 -21.65 -1.59 40.15
N VAL A 356 -21.19 -2.82 39.93
CA VAL A 356 -20.11 -3.07 38.95
C VAL A 356 -20.60 -2.82 37.52
N VAL A 357 -21.81 -3.28 37.18
CA VAL A 357 -22.41 -2.97 35.87
C VAL A 357 -22.71 -1.47 35.73
N LEU A 358 -23.20 -0.78 36.76
CA LEU A 358 -23.46 0.66 36.76
C LEU A 358 -22.19 1.51 36.90
N VAL A 359 -21.09 0.98 37.42
CA VAL A 359 -19.79 1.66 37.43
C VAL A 359 -19.14 1.50 36.06
N ILE A 360 -19.23 0.33 35.42
CA ILE A 360 -18.77 0.15 34.04
C ILE A 360 -19.62 1.00 33.09
N VAL A 361 -20.95 0.88 33.15
CA VAL A 361 -21.89 1.68 32.35
C VAL A 361 -21.87 3.15 32.76
N GLY A 362 -21.67 3.46 34.04
CA GLY A 362 -21.62 4.83 34.56
C GLY A 362 -20.32 5.55 34.23
N VAL A 363 -19.17 4.87 34.25
CA VAL A 363 -17.89 5.40 33.71
C VAL A 363 -18.02 5.59 32.21
N PHE A 364 -18.65 4.65 31.50
CA PHE A 364 -18.90 4.73 30.06
C PHE A 364 -19.84 5.91 29.70
N ILE A 365 -20.92 6.14 30.45
CA ILE A 365 -21.87 7.25 30.23
C ILE A 365 -21.31 8.59 30.73
N TYR A 366 -20.62 8.62 31.87
CA TYR A 366 -20.04 9.85 32.44
C TYR A 366 -18.92 10.39 31.54
N ARG A 367 -18.01 9.53 31.05
CA ARG A 367 -16.98 9.93 30.08
C ARG A 367 -17.58 10.42 28.76
N LYS A 368 -18.68 9.79 28.30
CA LYS A 368 -19.42 10.25 27.12
C LYS A 368 -20.05 11.62 27.30
N ARG A 369 -20.39 12.05 28.53
CA ARG A 369 -21.06 13.34 28.80
C ARG A 369 -20.08 14.46 29.12
N SER A 370 -18.98 14.18 29.83
CA SER A 370 -17.98 15.19 30.19
C SER A 370 -17.17 15.72 29.00
N HIS A 371 -17.07 14.98 27.89
CA HIS A 371 -16.36 15.46 26.69
C HIS A 371 -17.16 16.44 25.81
N TRP A 372 -18.49 16.52 25.95
CA TRP A 372 -19.27 17.57 25.27
C TRP A 372 -19.11 18.93 25.95
N ASP A 373 -18.71 18.95 27.22
CA ASP A 373 -18.54 20.19 28.00
C ASP A 373 -17.12 20.81 27.82
N GLU A 374 -16.19 20.13 27.13
CA GLU A 374 -14.85 20.63 26.80
C GLU A 374 -14.69 21.08 25.34
N LEU A 375 -15.78 21.09 24.56
CA LEU A 375 -15.83 21.67 23.20
C LEU A 375 -16.63 22.98 23.14
N GLY A 376 -16.63 23.74 24.25
CA GLY A 376 -17.06 25.14 24.30
C GLY A 376 -15.99 26.10 23.78
#